data_AF-A0A7C1IPM6-F1
#
_entry.id   AF-A0A7C1IPM6-F1
#
_cell.length_a   1.000
_cell.length_b   1.000
_cell.length_c   1.000
_cell.angle_alpha   90.00
_cell.angle_beta   90.00
_cell.angle_gamma   90.00
#
_symmetry.space_group_name_H-M   'P 1'
#
loop_
_entity.id
_entity.type
_entity.pdbx_description
1 polymer ?
#
loop_
_entity_poly.entity_id
_entity_poly.type
_entity_poly.pdbx_seq_one_letter_code
_entity_poly.pdbx_strand_id
1 'polypeptide(L)'
;MDKGKLSIDGNNPRMFLASKMFQNQQKTIKQLCKTFRSPVKSLELRRGEKIGDKTKKANVPQKLGIYLIYGKNKRNAKLLYIGKGGSVNQNGEPTRQGLRGRIKNTRNKNMSGQNYFKKLMQNYDYLQVCWIQTFTENKKTIPAKAEAELLQIYFDERQQLPPENKRA
;
A
#
# COMPACT_ATOMS: atom_id res chain seq x y z
N MET A 1 43.30 24.56 1.36
CA MET A 1 41.97 23.97 1.10
C MET A 1 42.18 22.49 0.91
N ASP A 2 41.78 21.67 1.87
CA ASP A 2 41.70 20.23 1.65
C ASP A 2 40.37 19.72 2.20
N LYS A 3 39.66 18.98 1.36
CA LYS A 3 38.26 18.58 1.59
C LYS A 3 38.28 17.42 2.57
N GLY A 4 37.81 17.69 3.79
CA GLY A 4 37.55 16.66 4.79
C GLY A 4 36.75 15.51 4.18
N LYS A 5 37.40 14.37 4.01
CA LYS A 5 36.75 13.09 3.70
C LYS A 5 35.76 12.82 4.84
N LEU A 6 34.46 12.93 4.56
CA LEU A 6 33.45 12.31 5.40
C LEU A 6 33.73 10.80 5.38
N SER A 7 34.26 10.28 6.48
CA SER A 7 34.31 8.84 6.71
C SER A 7 32.88 8.32 6.75
N ILE A 8 32.56 7.42 5.82
CA ILE A 8 31.28 6.71 5.78
C ILE A 8 31.44 5.54 6.74
N ASP A 9 31.07 5.75 8.00
CA ASP A 9 31.17 4.71 9.00
C ASP A 9 30.10 3.64 8.73
N GLY A 10 30.54 2.48 8.24
CA GLY A 10 29.71 1.36 7.79
C GLY A 10 28.98 0.60 8.92
N ASN A 11 29.13 1.05 10.17
CA ASN A 11 28.62 0.37 11.35
C ASN A 11 27.38 1.02 11.99
N ASN A 12 26.69 1.94 11.29
CA ASN A 12 25.46 2.52 11.81
C ASN A 12 24.27 1.56 11.65
N PRO A 13 23.77 0.90 12.73
CA PRO A 13 22.73 -0.13 12.63
C PRO A 13 21.41 0.45 12.09
N ARG A 14 21.18 1.75 12.29
CA ARG A 14 19.99 2.45 11.81
C ARG A 14 20.02 2.67 10.29
N MET A 15 21.18 2.91 9.69
CA MET A 15 21.31 3.00 8.23
C MET A 15 21.15 1.62 7.57
N PHE A 16 21.71 0.58 8.18
CA PHE A 16 21.58 -0.79 7.69
C PHE A 16 20.11 -1.27 7.73
N LEU A 17 19.39 -1.01 8.83
CA LEU A 17 17.96 -1.32 8.94
C LEU A 17 17.12 -0.58 7.89
N ALA A 18 17.35 0.72 7.70
CA ALA A 18 16.64 1.53 6.72
C ALA A 18 16.85 1.03 5.28
N SER A 19 18.10 0.66 4.94
CA SER A 19 18.45 0.06 3.65
C SER A 19 17.75 -1.28 3.43
N LYS A 20 17.75 -2.18 4.43
CA LYS A 20 17.06 -3.48 4.35
C LYS A 20 15.53 -3.32 4.24
N MET A 21 14.94 -2.34 4.92
CA MET A 21 13.51 -2.03 4.81
C MET A 21 13.13 -1.53 3.40
N PHE A 22 13.95 -0.68 2.80
CA PHE A 22 13.77 -0.17 1.45
C PHE A 22 13.89 -1.29 0.39
N GLN A 23 14.89 -2.16 0.51
CA GLN A 23 15.06 -3.33 -0.36
C GLN A 23 13.87 -4.30 -0.28
N ASN A 24 13.35 -4.53 0.93
CA ASN A 24 12.21 -5.42 1.11
C ASN A 24 10.92 -4.85 0.48
N GLN A 25 10.69 -3.53 0.55
CA GLN A 25 9.58 -2.91 -0.17
C GLN A 25 9.70 -3.11 -1.69
N GLN A 26 10.89 -2.92 -2.25
CA GLN A 26 11.12 -3.16 -3.67
C GLN A 26 10.86 -4.62 -4.03
N LYS A 27 11.26 -5.56 -3.18
CA LYS A 27 10.98 -7.00 -3.35
C LYS A 27 9.48 -7.29 -3.33
N THR A 28 8.71 -6.77 -2.37
CA THR A 28 7.25 -6.96 -2.31
C THR A 28 6.54 -6.34 -3.52
N ILE A 29 6.93 -5.13 -3.94
CA ILE A 29 6.37 -4.47 -5.13
C ILE A 29 6.76 -5.20 -6.42
N LYS A 30 7.99 -5.71 -6.52
CA LYS A 30 8.47 -6.51 -7.65
C LYS A 30 7.75 -7.85 -7.72
N GLN A 31 7.52 -8.49 -6.57
CA GLN A 31 6.72 -9.72 -6.47
C GLN A 31 5.26 -9.44 -6.85
N LEU A 32 4.69 -8.32 -6.42
CA LEU A 32 3.39 -7.83 -6.85
C LEU A 32 3.29 -7.69 -8.37
N CYS A 33 4.23 -6.97 -8.99
CA CYS A 33 4.31 -6.82 -10.44
C CYS A 33 4.44 -8.18 -11.14
N LYS A 34 5.25 -9.10 -10.59
CA LYS A 34 5.50 -10.44 -11.15
C LYS A 34 4.27 -11.35 -11.03
N THR A 35 3.72 -11.50 -9.82
CA THR A 35 2.56 -12.34 -9.51
C THR A 35 1.33 -11.89 -10.30
N PHE A 36 1.14 -10.58 -10.42
CA PHE A 36 -0.10 -10.03 -10.97
C PHE A 36 0.02 -9.51 -12.42
N ARG A 37 1.21 -9.48 -13.03
CA ARG A 37 1.43 -9.06 -14.43
C ARG A 37 0.67 -7.78 -14.79
N SER A 38 0.68 -6.80 -13.90
CA SER A 38 -0.11 -5.57 -14.05
C SER A 38 0.70 -4.39 -13.52
N PRO A 39 0.64 -3.22 -14.20
CA PRO A 39 1.40 -2.06 -13.77
C PRO A 39 0.89 -1.59 -12.41
N VAL A 40 1.80 -1.41 -11.46
CA VAL A 40 1.51 -0.77 -10.19
C VAL A 40 1.35 0.72 -10.45
N LYS A 41 0.17 1.25 -10.15
CA LYS A 41 -0.07 2.69 -10.12
C LYS A 41 -0.04 3.18 -8.68
N SER A 42 0.32 4.44 -8.48
CA SER A 42 0.36 5.02 -7.14
C SER A 42 -0.03 6.48 -7.10
N LEU A 43 -0.42 6.94 -5.91
CA LEU A 43 -0.59 8.35 -5.57
C LEU A 43 0.11 8.64 -4.25
N GLU A 44 0.54 9.89 -4.10
CA GLU A 44 1.01 10.43 -2.82
C GLU A 44 -0.09 11.25 -2.17
N LEU A 45 -0.29 11.06 -0.88
CA LEU A 45 -1.17 11.87 -0.04
C LEU A 45 -0.33 12.60 1.02
N ARG A 46 -0.40 13.93 1.02
CA ARG A 46 0.28 14.82 1.95
C ARG A 46 -0.69 15.44 2.95
N ARG A 47 -0.13 15.99 4.03
CA ARG A 47 -0.90 16.69 5.06
C ARG A 47 -1.77 17.79 4.45
N GLY A 48 -3.04 17.84 4.86
CA GLY A 48 -4.03 18.80 4.34
C GLY A 48 -4.77 18.32 3.08
N GLU A 49 -4.25 17.35 2.35
CA GLU A 49 -4.92 16.83 1.15
C GLU A 49 -6.09 15.89 1.49
N LYS A 50 -7.09 15.87 0.61
CA LYS A 50 -8.25 14.97 0.70
C LYS A 50 -8.02 13.73 -0.15
N ILE A 51 -8.14 12.53 0.44
CA ILE A 51 -7.96 11.27 -0.30
C ILE A 51 -8.95 11.13 -1.46
N GLY A 52 -10.17 11.67 -1.30
CA GLY A 52 -11.17 11.71 -2.37
C GLY A 52 -10.67 12.43 -3.62
N ASP A 53 -10.08 13.61 -3.45
CA ASP A 53 -9.58 14.42 -4.56
C ASP A 53 -8.35 13.78 -5.21
N LYS A 54 -7.45 13.22 -4.40
CA LYS A 54 -6.25 12.52 -4.89
C LYS A 54 -6.59 11.26 -5.67
N THR A 55 -7.54 10.46 -5.20
CA THR A 55 -7.99 9.26 -5.93
C THR A 55 -8.71 9.61 -7.23
N LYS A 56 -9.43 10.74 -7.28
CA LYS A 56 -10.02 11.28 -8.52
C LYS A 56 -8.93 11.73 -9.49
N LYS A 57 -8.01 12.59 -9.05
CA LYS A 57 -6.91 13.13 -9.87
C LYS A 57 -6.00 12.04 -10.44
N ALA A 58 -5.75 10.99 -9.66
CA ALA A 58 -4.92 9.87 -10.08
C ALA A 58 -5.66 8.80 -10.91
N ASN A 59 -6.92 9.07 -11.30
CA ASN A 59 -7.77 8.16 -12.08
C ASN A 59 -7.84 6.75 -11.48
N VAL A 60 -7.98 6.65 -10.15
CA VAL A 60 -8.12 5.36 -9.47
C VAL A 60 -9.43 4.71 -9.95
N PRO A 61 -9.38 3.47 -10.46
CA PRO A 61 -10.54 2.86 -11.10
C PRO A 61 -11.60 2.40 -10.08
N GLN A 62 -12.87 2.39 -10.49
CA GLN A 62 -13.93 1.63 -9.80
C GLN A 62 -13.97 0.19 -10.33
N LYS A 63 -12.84 -0.50 -10.22
CA LYS A 63 -12.68 -1.91 -10.64
C LYS A 63 -12.08 -2.72 -9.50
N LEU A 64 -12.13 -4.04 -9.64
CA LEU A 64 -11.63 -4.99 -8.66
C LEU A 64 -10.11 -5.00 -8.63
N GLY A 65 -9.55 -5.12 -7.43
CA GLY A 65 -8.11 -5.15 -7.27
C GLY A 65 -7.66 -5.13 -5.83
N ILE A 66 -6.37 -4.88 -5.65
CA ILE A 66 -5.73 -4.73 -4.35
C ILE A 66 -5.05 -3.36 -4.27
N TYR A 67 -4.86 -2.89 -3.05
CA TYR A 67 -4.15 -1.67 -2.77
C TYR A 67 -3.32 -1.79 -1.49
N LEU A 68 -2.22 -1.05 -1.46
CA LEU A 68 -1.25 -1.02 -0.38
C LEU A 68 -1.09 0.42 0.09
N ILE A 69 -0.93 0.62 1.39
CA ILE A 69 -0.65 1.93 1.97
C ILE A 69 0.72 1.88 2.63
N TYR A 70 1.63 2.72 2.16
CA TYR A 70 2.93 2.92 2.74
C TYR A 70 2.99 4.25 3.48
N GLY A 71 3.56 4.23 4.68
CA GLY A 71 4.03 5.43 5.37
C GLY A 71 5.45 5.74 4.94
N LYS A 72 5.70 6.98 4.53
CA LYS A 72 7.00 7.43 4.01
C LYS A 72 7.51 8.63 4.80
N ASN A 73 8.79 8.58 5.14
CA ASN A 73 9.55 9.66 5.73
C ASN A 73 10.98 9.64 5.16
N LYS A 74 11.76 10.72 5.34
CA LYS A 74 13.10 10.89 4.72
C LYS A 74 14.02 9.65 4.77
N ARG A 75 13.88 8.77 5.76
CA ARG A 75 14.74 7.59 5.98
C ARG A 75 14.02 6.26 6.04
N ASN A 76 12.68 6.23 5.97
CA ASN A 76 11.93 5.01 6.22
C ASN A 76 10.71 4.92 5.30
N ALA A 77 10.42 3.68 4.90
CA ALA A 77 9.25 3.32 4.17
C ALA A 77 8.66 2.07 4.80
N LYS A 78 7.45 2.19 5.32
CA LYS A 78 6.78 1.11 6.04
C LYS A 78 5.47 0.76 5.37
N LEU A 79 5.27 -0.51 5.00
CA LEU A 79 3.97 -1.02 4.59
C LEU A 79 3.06 -1.05 5.82
N LEU A 80 1.99 -0.25 5.78
CA LEU A 80 1.06 -0.08 6.90
C LEU A 80 -0.17 -0.97 6.73
N TYR A 81 -0.65 -1.11 5.51
CA TYR A 81 -1.92 -1.74 5.21
C TYR A 81 -1.91 -2.42 3.84
N ILE A 82 -2.52 -3.60 3.76
CA ILE A 82 -2.89 -4.31 2.53
C ILE A 82 -4.41 -4.46 2.52
N GLY A 83 -5.03 -4.11 1.40
CA GLY A 83 -6.48 -4.14 1.26
C GLY A 83 -6.94 -4.57 -0.12
N LYS A 84 -8.18 -5.08 -0.20
CA LYS A 84 -8.87 -5.28 -1.47
C LYS A 84 -9.95 -4.24 -1.80
N GLY A 85 -10.07 -3.99 -3.10
CA GLY A 85 -11.14 -3.26 -3.79
C GLY A 85 -12.12 -4.25 -4.42
N GLY A 86 -13.37 -4.28 -3.95
CA GLY A 86 -14.43 -5.14 -4.49
C GLY A 86 -14.35 -6.62 -4.08
N SER A 87 -15.33 -7.38 -4.57
CA SER A 87 -15.46 -8.83 -4.47
C SER A 87 -16.08 -9.37 -5.76
N VAL A 88 -15.99 -10.68 -5.94
CA VAL A 88 -16.74 -11.41 -6.97
C VAL A 88 -17.92 -12.09 -6.27
N ASN A 89 -19.12 -11.92 -6.80
CA ASN A 89 -20.35 -12.52 -6.29
C ASN A 89 -20.43 -14.01 -6.65
N GLN A 90 -21.37 -14.74 -6.05
CA GLN A 90 -21.57 -16.17 -6.34
C GLN A 90 -21.86 -16.46 -7.82
N ASN A 91 -22.52 -15.52 -8.51
CA ASN A 91 -22.77 -15.61 -9.94
C ASN A 91 -21.56 -15.23 -10.82
N GLY A 92 -20.39 -15.01 -10.24
CA GLY A 92 -19.17 -14.64 -10.97
C GLY A 92 -19.03 -13.14 -11.30
N GLU A 93 -20.04 -12.33 -11.01
CA GLU A 93 -20.03 -10.90 -11.35
C GLU A 93 -19.29 -10.04 -10.30
N PRO A 94 -18.62 -8.96 -10.73
CA PRO A 94 -17.93 -8.05 -9.80
C PRO A 94 -18.90 -7.16 -9.04
N THR A 95 -18.65 -6.95 -7.75
CA THR A 95 -19.39 -5.97 -6.94
C THR A 95 -19.14 -4.52 -7.40
N ARG A 96 -20.13 -3.64 -7.21
CA ARG A 96 -20.05 -2.21 -7.57
C ARG A 96 -18.95 -1.41 -6.85
N GLN A 97 -18.57 -1.79 -5.63
CA GLN A 97 -17.58 -1.05 -4.85
C GLN A 97 -16.15 -1.48 -5.22
N GLY A 98 -15.52 -0.79 -6.19
CA GLY A 98 -14.15 -1.06 -6.61
C GLY A 98 -13.05 -0.41 -5.76
N LEU A 99 -11.82 -0.42 -6.27
CA LEU A 99 -10.62 0.17 -5.65
C LEU A 99 -10.85 1.60 -5.15
N ARG A 100 -11.30 2.51 -6.01
CA ARG A 100 -11.55 3.91 -5.62
C ARG A 100 -12.55 4.00 -4.47
N GLY A 101 -13.63 3.23 -4.55
CA GLY A 101 -14.66 3.17 -3.52
C GLY A 101 -14.11 2.69 -2.17
N ARG A 102 -13.31 1.61 -2.16
CA ARG A 102 -12.75 1.05 -0.93
C ARG A 102 -11.63 1.90 -0.33
N ILE A 103 -10.80 2.55 -1.14
CA ILE A 103 -9.72 3.43 -0.66
C ILE A 103 -10.29 4.63 0.11
N LYS A 104 -11.38 5.24 -0.36
CA LYS A 104 -12.01 6.39 0.33
C LYS A 104 -12.95 6.01 1.49
N ASN A 105 -13.29 4.73 1.64
CA ASN A 105 -14.35 4.33 2.54
C ASN A 105 -13.93 4.40 4.02
N THR A 106 -14.93 4.47 4.89
CA THR A 106 -14.82 4.25 6.33
C THR A 106 -14.13 2.91 6.61
N ARG A 107 -13.15 2.91 7.52
CA ARG A 107 -12.39 1.69 7.88
C ARG A 107 -13.03 0.93 9.04
N ASN A 108 -13.50 1.67 10.05
CA ASN A 108 -14.19 1.13 11.23
C ASN A 108 -15.46 1.97 11.48
N LYS A 109 -16.47 1.43 12.18
CA LYS A 109 -17.77 2.11 12.43
C LYS A 109 -17.65 3.58 12.88
N ASN A 110 -16.56 3.95 13.56
CA ASN A 110 -16.35 5.26 14.15
C ASN A 110 -15.29 6.13 13.42
N MET A 111 -14.76 5.71 12.27
CA MET A 111 -13.68 6.45 11.59
C MET A 111 -13.82 6.49 10.07
N SER A 112 -14.15 7.68 9.57
CA SER A 112 -14.16 7.97 8.14
C SER A 112 -12.80 7.70 7.49
N GLY A 113 -12.80 7.37 6.20
CA GLY A 113 -11.56 7.14 5.45
C GLY A 113 -10.60 8.33 5.53
N GLN A 114 -11.11 9.56 5.40
CA GLN A 114 -10.27 10.77 5.52
C GLN A 114 -9.62 10.89 6.90
N ASN A 115 -10.36 10.63 7.98
CA ASN A 115 -9.80 10.71 9.34
C ASN A 115 -8.77 9.59 9.60
N TYR A 116 -8.98 8.41 9.02
CA TYR A 116 -7.99 7.34 9.03
C TYR A 116 -6.67 7.78 8.38
N PHE A 117 -6.71 8.35 7.17
CA PHE A 117 -5.48 8.85 6.51
C PHE A 117 -4.84 10.01 7.30
N LYS A 118 -5.65 10.94 7.86
CA LYS A 118 -5.14 12.01 8.74
C LYS A 118 -4.38 11.46 9.94
N LYS A 119 -4.92 10.43 10.61
CA LYS A 119 -4.27 9.76 11.74
C LYS A 119 -2.93 9.14 11.32
N LEU A 120 -2.90 8.41 10.21
CA LEU A 120 -1.66 7.81 9.72
C LEU A 120 -0.59 8.88 9.42
N MET A 121 -0.97 9.99 8.78
CA MET A 121 -0.08 11.11 8.45
C MET A 121 0.53 11.83 9.66
N GLN A 122 0.11 11.55 10.90
CA GLN A 122 0.76 12.10 12.08
C GLN A 122 2.19 11.57 12.26
N ASN A 123 2.47 10.36 11.75
CA ASN A 123 3.74 9.66 11.94
C ASN A 123 4.64 9.63 10.70
N TYR A 124 4.19 10.20 9.58
CA TYR A 124 4.87 10.12 8.28
C TYR A 124 4.80 11.45 7.52
N ASP A 125 5.82 11.74 6.71
CA ASP A 125 5.89 12.95 5.87
C ASP A 125 4.80 12.93 4.78
N TYR A 126 4.59 11.74 4.21
CA TYR A 126 3.51 11.48 3.26
C TYR A 126 3.11 10.00 3.27
N LEU A 127 1.95 9.71 2.72
CA LEU A 127 1.48 8.35 2.48
C LEU A 127 1.53 8.05 0.99
N GLN A 128 2.01 6.88 0.61
CA GLN A 128 1.95 6.39 -0.76
C GLN A 128 0.90 5.28 -0.82
N VAL A 129 -0.13 5.47 -1.65
CA VAL A 129 -1.15 4.45 -1.91
C VAL A 129 -0.84 3.85 -3.28
N CYS A 130 -0.53 2.56 -3.31
CA CYS A 130 -0.31 1.80 -4.54
C CYS A 130 -1.52 0.92 -4.82
N TRP A 131 -1.88 0.69 -6.09
CA TRP A 131 -2.95 -0.23 -6.45
C TRP A 131 -2.67 -0.99 -7.74
N ILE A 132 -3.32 -2.15 -7.84
CA ILE A 132 -3.26 -3.05 -8.99
C ILE A 132 -4.67 -3.59 -9.25
N GLN A 133 -5.10 -3.59 -10.52
CA GLN A 133 -6.30 -4.31 -10.93
C GLN A 133 -6.00 -5.81 -10.99
N THR A 134 -6.82 -6.62 -10.33
CA THR A 134 -6.64 -8.08 -10.31
C THR A 134 -7.69 -8.82 -11.13
N PHE A 135 -8.77 -8.14 -11.49
CA PHE A 135 -9.90 -8.69 -12.22
C PHE A 135 -10.24 -7.80 -13.41
N THR A 136 -9.76 -8.17 -14.59
CA THR A 136 -9.95 -7.57 -15.92
C THR A 136 -10.30 -8.69 -16.92
N GLU A 137 -10.57 -8.34 -18.17
CA GLU A 137 -10.87 -9.31 -19.24
C GLU A 137 -9.74 -10.35 -19.38
N ASN A 138 -8.48 -9.90 -19.38
CA ASN A 138 -7.31 -10.74 -19.56
C ASN A 138 -6.78 -11.37 -18.27
N LYS A 139 -7.42 -11.11 -17.12
CA LYS A 139 -6.91 -11.55 -15.82
C LYS A 139 -8.03 -11.60 -14.79
N LYS A 140 -8.41 -12.79 -14.32
CA LYS A 140 -9.55 -12.96 -13.40
C LYS A 140 -9.13 -13.36 -11.98
N THR A 141 -8.04 -12.81 -11.46
CA THR A 141 -7.66 -13.07 -10.06
C THR A 141 -8.61 -12.37 -9.09
N ILE A 142 -9.34 -13.16 -8.32
CA ILE A 142 -10.26 -12.67 -7.29
C ILE A 142 -9.48 -11.81 -6.29
N PRO A 143 -9.92 -10.58 -5.98
CA PRO A 143 -9.19 -9.68 -5.08
C PRO A 143 -8.91 -10.26 -3.69
N ALA A 144 -9.81 -11.10 -3.16
CA ALA A 144 -9.62 -11.79 -1.88
C ALA A 144 -8.43 -12.76 -1.90
N LYS A 145 -8.26 -13.53 -2.98
CA LYS A 145 -7.09 -14.41 -3.18
C LYS A 145 -5.81 -13.59 -3.23
N ALA A 146 -5.81 -12.52 -4.02
CA ALA A 146 -4.64 -11.65 -4.18
C ALA A 146 -4.24 -10.95 -2.86
N GLU A 147 -5.22 -10.51 -2.07
CA GLU A 147 -5.00 -9.92 -0.74
C GLU A 147 -4.43 -10.95 0.23
N ALA A 148 -5.00 -12.16 0.28
CA ALA A 148 -4.53 -13.25 1.14
C ALA A 148 -3.09 -13.67 0.79
N GLU A 149 -2.77 -13.84 -0.49
CA GLU A 149 -1.41 -14.16 -0.94
C GLU A 149 -0.39 -13.10 -0.48
N LEU A 150 -0.76 -11.82 -0.54
CA LEU A 150 0.15 -10.76 -0.08
C LEU A 150 0.28 -10.68 1.43
N LEU A 151 -0.80 -10.90 2.16
CA LEU A 151 -0.76 -10.97 3.61
C LEU A 151 0.12 -12.15 4.04
N GLN A 152 0.02 -13.30 3.37
CA GLN A 152 0.87 -14.45 3.61
C GLN A 152 2.35 -14.13 3.34
N ILE A 153 2.67 -13.55 2.18
CA ILE A 153 4.05 -13.13 1.86
C ILE A 153 4.61 -12.19 2.93
N TYR A 154 3.81 -11.21 3.37
CA TYR A 154 4.23 -10.30 4.43
C TYR A 154 4.44 -11.02 5.76
N PHE A 155 3.54 -11.94 6.12
CA PHE A 155 3.63 -12.73 7.33
C PHE A 155 4.86 -13.64 7.33
N ASP A 156 5.13 -14.37 6.24
CA ASP A 156 6.30 -15.25 6.14
C ASP A 156 7.60 -14.48 6.41
N GLU A 157 7.71 -13.25 5.87
CA GLU A 157 8.88 -12.40 6.03
C GLU A 157 8.99 -11.70 7.39
N ARG A 158 7.86 -11.43 8.07
CA ARG A 158 7.81 -10.54 9.25
C ARG A 158 7.26 -11.20 10.52
N GLN A 159 6.69 -12.38 10.40
CA GLN A 159 6.00 -13.13 11.46
C GLN A 159 4.86 -12.32 12.11
N GLN A 160 4.30 -11.37 11.38
CA GLN A 160 3.20 -10.51 11.80
C GLN A 160 2.48 -9.94 10.57
N LEU A 161 1.26 -9.42 10.76
CA LEU A 161 0.53 -8.67 9.72
C LEU A 161 0.95 -7.19 9.68
N PRO A 162 0.65 -6.44 8.60
CA PRO A 162 0.86 -5.01 8.59
C PRO A 162 0.13 -4.32 9.76
N PRO A 163 0.70 -3.28 10.36
CA PRO A 163 0.23 -2.72 11.64
C PRO A 163 -1.20 -2.17 11.62
N GLU A 164 -1.71 -1.81 10.44
CA GLU A 164 -3.08 -1.32 10.27
C GLU A 164 -4.07 -2.39 9.78
N ASN A 165 -3.60 -3.62 9.51
CA ASN A 165 -4.45 -4.78 9.27
C ASN A 165 -4.92 -5.38 10.61
N LYS A 166 -5.71 -4.61 11.36
CA LYS A 166 -6.25 -5.01 12.68
C LYS A 166 -7.45 -5.94 12.50
N ARG A 167 -7.70 -6.82 13.48
CA ARG A 167 -8.94 -7.60 13.54
C ARG A 167 -10.13 -6.63 13.63
N ALA A 168 -11.15 -6.90 12.81
CA ALA A 168 -12.40 -6.14 12.77
C ALA A 168 -13.31 -6.53 13.94
#